data_AF-A0A819SVS7-F1
#
_entry.id   AF-A0A819SVS7-F1
#
_cell.length_a   1.000
_cell.length_b   1.000
_cell.length_c   1.000
_cell.angle_alpha   90.00
_cell.angle_beta   90.00
_cell.angle_gamma   90.00
#
_symmetry.space_group_name_H-M   'P 1'
#
loop_
_entity.id
_entity.type
_entity.pdbx_description
1 polymer ?
#
loop_
_entity_poly.entity_id
_entity_poly.type
_entity_poly.pdbx_seq_one_letter_code
_entity_poly.pdbx_strand_id
1 'polypeptide(L)'
;MVTSISYVVLIGLMPPIIMIIFVLLTYRNIRRSRGRVGEVSRKCGQNLRNQFIVTIFAQILITSFIALQWIIAYTYFTFAPIYTETPVDLSIIIFVFSLSNSFYYLNNVKAFYISILTSRVFRKAFIGGMSNLFRRYIRQQMNVSMINPFTQTRN
;
A
#
# COMPACT_ATOMS: atom_id res chain seq x y z
N MET A 1 -8.91 27.96 8.18
CA MET A 1 -10.05 27.32 7.48
C MET A 1 -9.76 27.01 6.02
N VAL A 2 -9.41 27.98 5.18
CA VAL A 2 -9.13 27.74 3.75
C VAL A 2 -8.04 26.67 3.55
N THR A 3 -6.95 26.74 4.30
CA THR A 3 -5.86 25.74 4.28
C THR A 3 -6.33 24.33 4.65
N SER A 4 -7.15 24.18 5.69
CA SER A 4 -7.70 22.88 6.10
C SER A 4 -8.63 22.28 5.03
N ILE A 5 -9.45 23.12 4.39
CA ILE A 5 -10.34 22.70 3.29
C ILE A 5 -9.52 22.26 2.07
N SER A 6 -8.49 23.02 1.71
CA SER A 6 -7.57 22.63 0.62
C SER A 6 -6.88 21.29 0.90
N TYR A 7 -6.49 21.03 2.14
CA TYR A 7 -5.89 19.75 2.57
C TYR A 7 -6.88 18.58 2.43
N VAL A 8 -8.12 18.75 2.87
CA VAL A 8 -9.17 17.73 2.72
C VAL A 8 -9.42 17.39 1.25
N VAL A 9 -9.46 18.39 0.37
CA VAL A 9 -9.70 18.18 -1.06
C VAL A 9 -8.48 17.54 -1.74
N LEU A 10 -7.28 18.08 -1.52
CA LEU A 10 -6.06 17.64 -2.22
C LEU A 10 -5.50 16.33 -1.68
N ILE A 11 -5.62 16.04 -0.39
CA ILE A 11 -5.06 14.83 0.22
C ILE A 11 -6.13 13.75 0.41
N GLY A 12 -7.38 14.14 0.69
CA GLY A 12 -8.47 13.20 0.90
C GLY A 12 -9.16 12.76 -0.40
N LEU A 13 -9.58 13.72 -1.23
CA LEU A 13 -10.46 13.45 -2.38
C LEU A 13 -9.71 13.24 -3.70
N MET A 14 -8.62 13.96 -3.94
CA MET A 14 -7.86 13.81 -5.18
C MET A 14 -7.31 12.40 -5.42
N PRO A 15 -6.70 11.70 -4.43
CA PRO A 15 -6.18 10.35 -4.65
C PRO A 15 -7.22 9.33 -5.14
N PRO A 16 -8.42 9.19 -4.51
CA PRO A 16 -9.43 8.26 -5.01
C PRO A 16 -9.99 8.68 -6.38
N ILE A 17 -10.15 9.99 -6.66
CA ILE A 17 -10.61 10.47 -7.98
C ILE A 17 -9.60 10.07 -9.06
N ILE A 18 -8.31 10.33 -8.85
CA ILE A 18 -7.25 9.97 -9.78
C ILE A 18 -7.19 8.45 -9.97
N MET A 19 -7.30 7.66 -8.88
CA MET A 19 -7.38 6.19 -8.98
C MET A 19 -8.55 5.75 -9.86
N ILE A 20 -9.75 6.30 -9.68
CA ILE A 20 -10.93 5.95 -10.49
C ILE A 20 -10.67 6.22 -11.97
N ILE A 21 -10.09 7.38 -12.30
CA ILE A 21 -9.74 7.74 -13.68
C ILE A 21 -8.77 6.72 -14.27
N PHE A 22 -7.68 6.40 -13.57
CA PHE A 22 -6.70 5.42 -14.05
C PHE A 22 -7.30 4.02 -14.23
N VAL A 23 -8.21 3.60 -13.35
CA VAL A 23 -8.90 2.32 -13.49
C VAL A 23 -9.82 2.32 -14.70
N LEU A 24 -10.53 3.42 -14.94
CA LEU A 24 -11.41 3.56 -16.10
C LEU A 24 -10.61 3.54 -17.40
N LEU A 25 -9.46 4.20 -17.44
CA LEU A 25 -8.50 4.14 -18.56
C LEU A 25 -7.95 2.72 -18.75
N THR A 26 -7.54 2.06 -17.67
CA THR A 26 -7.03 0.68 -17.69
C THR A 26 -8.09 -0.28 -18.20
N TYR A 27 -9.34 -0.14 -17.74
CA TYR A 27 -10.47 -0.93 -18.21
C TYR A 27 -10.76 -0.72 -19.70
N ARG A 28 -10.77 0.54 -20.16
CA ARG A 28 -10.94 0.87 -21.59
C ARG A 28 -9.81 0.30 -22.44
N ASN A 29 -8.56 0.39 -21.97
CA ASN A 29 -7.40 -0.17 -22.65
C ASN A 29 -7.51 -1.70 -22.78
N ILE A 30 -7.84 -2.39 -21.69
CA ILE A 30 -8.08 -3.83 -21.67
C ILE A 30 -9.22 -4.22 -22.61
N ARG A 31 -10.34 -3.47 -22.61
CA ARG A 31 -11.48 -3.76 -23.49
C ARG A 31 -11.11 -3.63 -24.97
N ARG A 32 -10.28 -2.63 -25.34
CA ARG A 32 -9.73 -2.50 -26.71
C ARG A 32 -8.76 -3.62 -27.05
N SER A 33 -7.91 -4.03 -26.11
CA SER A 33 -6.98 -5.16 -26.29
C SER A 33 -7.72 -6.48 -26.56
N ARG A 34 -8.89 -6.71 -25.96
CA ARG A 34 -9.75 -7.89 -26.22
C ARG A 34 -10.15 -8.06 -27.70
N GLY A 35 -10.22 -6.98 -28.47
CA GLY A 35 -10.55 -7.03 -29.90
C GLY A 35 -9.38 -7.45 -30.79
N ARG A 36 -8.14 -7.50 -30.26
CA ARG A 36 -6.91 -7.77 -31.04
C ARG A 36 -6.28 -9.13 -30.77
N VAL A 37 -6.73 -9.87 -29.76
CA VAL A 37 -6.09 -11.11 -29.31
C VAL A 37 -6.98 -12.32 -29.62
N GLY A 38 -6.48 -13.24 -30.44
CA GLY A 38 -7.17 -14.48 -30.81
C GLY A 38 -7.49 -15.41 -29.62
N GLU A 39 -8.45 -16.32 -29.81
CA GLU A 39 -9.08 -17.13 -28.75
C GLU A 39 -8.12 -17.95 -27.89
N VAL A 40 -6.99 -18.41 -28.44
CA VAL A 40 -6.05 -19.31 -27.76
C VAL A 40 -5.26 -18.62 -26.64
N SER A 41 -4.88 -17.35 -26.82
CA SER A 41 -4.17 -16.55 -25.80
C SER A 41 -5.12 -15.99 -24.71
N ARG A 42 -6.43 -16.12 -24.93
CA ARG A 42 -7.47 -15.50 -24.11
C ARG A 42 -7.64 -16.18 -22.75
N LYS A 43 -7.53 -17.52 -22.67
CA LYS A 43 -7.72 -18.30 -21.42
C LYS A 43 -6.58 -18.12 -20.40
N CYS A 44 -5.32 -18.15 -20.84
CA CYS A 44 -4.17 -17.98 -19.93
C CYS A 44 -4.06 -16.53 -19.41
N GLY A 45 -4.23 -15.54 -20.30
CA GLY A 45 -4.24 -14.13 -19.92
C GLY A 45 -5.44 -13.72 -19.06
N GLN A 46 -6.56 -14.45 -19.12
CA GLN A 46 -7.77 -14.12 -18.34
C GLN A 46 -7.57 -14.23 -16.84
N ASN A 47 -6.90 -15.29 -16.36
CA ASN A 47 -6.69 -15.51 -14.93
C ASN A 47 -5.76 -14.46 -14.32
N LEU A 48 -4.66 -14.13 -15.02
CA LEU A 48 -3.73 -13.09 -14.60
C LEU A 48 -4.41 -11.72 -14.54
N ARG A 49 -5.23 -11.42 -15.56
CA ARG A 49 -5.94 -10.15 -15.67
C ARG A 49 -7.06 -10.01 -14.65
N ASN A 50 -7.79 -11.09 -14.35
CA ASN A 50 -8.79 -11.08 -13.27
C ASN A 50 -8.12 -10.82 -11.92
N GLN A 51 -6.96 -11.44 -11.65
CA GLN A 51 -6.18 -11.14 -10.44
C GLN A 51 -5.76 -9.65 -10.39
N PHE A 52 -5.35 -9.08 -11.51
CA PHE A 52 -4.99 -7.66 -11.60
C PHE A 52 -6.18 -6.73 -11.30
N ILE A 53 -7.35 -7.02 -11.87
CA ILE A 53 -8.59 -6.27 -11.60
C ILE A 53 -8.98 -6.37 -10.12
N VAL A 54 -8.91 -7.57 -9.52
CA VAL A 54 -9.19 -7.77 -8.09
C VAL A 54 -8.20 -6.98 -7.22
N THR A 55 -6.91 -6.98 -7.59
CA THR A 55 -5.87 -6.22 -6.87
C THR A 55 -6.15 -4.72 -6.90
N ILE A 56 -6.50 -4.19 -8.07
CA ILE A 56 -6.89 -2.79 -8.24
C ILE A 56 -8.11 -2.45 -7.39
N PHE A 57 -9.14 -3.30 -7.41
CA PHE A 57 -10.37 -3.05 -6.67
C PHE A 57 -10.13 -3.07 -5.15
N ALA A 58 -9.33 -4.02 -4.67
CA ALA A 58 -8.89 -4.07 -3.27
C ALA A 58 -8.08 -2.82 -2.88
N GLN A 59 -7.19 -2.35 -3.76
CA GLN A 59 -6.47 -1.09 -3.54
C GLN A 59 -7.42 0.10 -3.46
N ILE A 60 -8.42 0.22 -4.33
CA ILE A 60 -9.39 1.32 -4.26
C ILE A 60 -10.15 1.28 -2.93
N LEU A 61 -10.72 0.14 -2.56
CA LEU A 61 -11.50 0.01 -1.32
C LEU A 61 -10.69 0.41 -0.09
N ILE A 62 -9.46 -0.10 0.02
CA ILE A 62 -8.59 0.22 1.15
C ILE A 62 -8.15 1.70 1.11
N THR A 63 -7.87 2.25 -0.08
CA THR A 63 -7.52 3.67 -0.23
C THR A 63 -8.67 4.58 0.19
N SER A 64 -9.89 4.28 -0.25
CA SER A 64 -11.08 5.04 0.12
C SER A 64 -11.35 4.96 1.61
N PHE A 65 -11.18 3.79 2.23
CA PHE A 65 -11.34 3.63 3.67
C PHE A 65 -10.32 4.45 4.47
N ILE A 66 -9.04 4.42 4.08
CA ILE A 66 -7.99 5.21 4.73
C ILE A 66 -8.20 6.72 4.50
N ALA A 67 -8.62 7.12 3.29
CA ALA A 67 -8.91 8.52 2.98
C ALA A 67 -10.09 9.06 3.80
N LEU A 68 -11.12 8.24 4.03
CA LEU A 68 -12.28 8.62 4.84
C LEU A 68 -11.87 8.99 6.28
N GLN A 69 -10.98 8.19 6.88
CA GLN A 69 -10.46 8.45 8.22
C GLN A 69 -9.74 9.81 8.32
N TRP A 70 -8.99 10.18 7.28
CA TRP A 70 -8.35 11.50 7.19
C TRP A 70 -9.34 12.65 7.06
N ILE A 71 -10.39 12.48 6.25
CA ILE A 71 -11.45 13.47 6.08
C ILE A 71 -12.16 13.71 7.42
N ILE A 72 -12.50 12.64 8.15
CA ILE A 72 -13.15 12.73 9.47
C ILE A 72 -12.25 13.49 10.45
N ALA A 73 -10.96 13.14 10.54
CA ALA A 73 -10.05 13.79 11.47
C ALA A 73 -9.82 15.27 11.18
N TYR A 74 -9.64 15.67 9.91
CA TYR A 74 -9.48 17.08 9.56
C TYR A 74 -10.78 17.88 9.72
N THR A 75 -11.91 17.28 9.41
CA THR A 75 -13.23 17.90 9.64
C THR A 75 -13.38 18.16 11.13
N TYR A 76 -13.16 17.14 11.96
CA TYR A 76 -13.23 17.26 13.41
C TYR A 76 -12.23 18.31 13.93
N PHE A 77 -10.97 18.28 13.51
CA PHE A 77 -9.97 19.27 13.92
C PHE A 77 -10.31 20.72 13.51
N THR A 78 -10.99 20.90 12.38
CA THR A 78 -11.35 22.25 11.88
C THR A 78 -12.55 22.83 12.62
N PHE A 79 -13.52 22.00 13.01
CA PHE A 79 -14.75 22.44 13.69
C PHE A 79 -14.66 22.36 15.21
N ALA A 80 -13.84 21.47 15.76
CA ALA A 80 -13.72 21.28 17.20
C ALA A 80 -13.32 22.55 18.00
N PRO A 81 -12.43 23.43 17.53
CA PRO A 81 -12.10 24.67 18.24
C PRO A 81 -13.28 25.60 18.50
N ILE A 82 -14.39 25.42 17.78
CA ILE A 82 -15.63 26.19 17.93
C ILE A 82 -16.46 25.68 19.12
N TYR A 83 -16.24 24.44 19.55
CA TYR A 83 -17.08 23.74 20.53
C TYR A 83 -16.30 23.15 21.72
N THR A 84 -14.97 23.14 21.69
CA THR A 84 -14.15 22.57 22.77
C THR A 84 -13.76 23.61 23.80
N GLU A 85 -14.40 23.55 24.96
CA GLU A 85 -14.06 24.35 26.13
C GLU A 85 -13.29 23.54 27.19
N THR A 86 -13.30 22.20 27.10
CA THR A 86 -12.71 21.33 28.14
C THR A 86 -11.39 20.67 27.69
N PRO A 87 -10.43 20.43 28.61
CA PRO A 87 -9.18 19.75 28.31
C PRO A 87 -9.35 18.26 27.93
N VAL A 88 -10.49 17.65 28.27
CA VAL A 88 -10.83 16.28 27.88
C VAL A 88 -11.11 16.22 26.38
N ASP A 89 -11.87 17.18 25.85
CA ASP A 89 -12.19 17.24 24.42
C ASP A 89 -10.93 17.42 23.56
N LEU A 90 -9.98 18.23 24.05
CA LEU A 90 -8.67 18.40 23.41
C LEU A 90 -7.90 17.06 23.33
N SER A 91 -7.95 16.27 24.39
CA SER A 91 -7.27 14.96 24.45
C SER A 91 -7.87 13.98 23.45
N ILE A 92 -9.20 14.00 23.27
CA ILE A 92 -9.90 13.18 22.28
C ILE A 92 -9.49 13.61 20.86
N ILE A 93 -9.41 14.92 20.58
CA ILE A 93 -8.98 15.43 19.27
C ILE A 93 -7.57 14.97 18.94
N ILE A 94 -6.63 15.11 19.88
CA ILE A 94 -5.23 14.71 19.69
C ILE A 94 -5.15 13.19 19.49
N PHE A 95 -5.93 12.41 20.23
CA PHE A 95 -5.99 10.96 20.07
C PHE A 95 -6.51 10.56 18.67
N VAL A 96 -7.64 11.13 18.23
CA VAL A 96 -8.21 10.87 16.90
C VAL A 96 -7.24 11.28 15.80
N PHE A 97 -6.55 12.41 15.95
CA PHE A 97 -5.54 12.86 15.00
C PHE A 97 -4.33 11.89 14.95
N SER A 98 -3.83 11.45 16.10
CA SER A 98 -2.74 10.46 16.19
C SER A 98 -3.11 9.13 15.56
N LEU A 99 -4.34 8.66 15.79
CA LEU A 99 -4.88 7.45 15.17
C LEU A 99 -4.91 7.58 13.64
N SER A 100 -5.47 8.68 13.12
CA SER A 100 -5.53 8.94 11.68
C SER A 100 -4.15 9.06 11.03
N ASN A 101 -3.19 9.67 11.74
CA ASN A 101 -1.81 9.75 11.26
C ASN A 101 -1.14 8.37 11.22
N SER A 102 -1.47 7.47 12.15
CA SER A 102 -1.00 6.07 12.12
C SER A 102 -1.57 5.33 10.89
N PHE A 103 -2.85 5.54 10.57
CA PHE A 103 -3.46 4.99 9.34
C PHE A 103 -2.87 5.56 8.06
N TYR A 104 -2.35 6.79 8.08
CA TYR A 104 -1.61 7.35 6.94
C TYR A 104 -0.37 6.53 6.60
N TYR A 105 0.41 6.11 7.60
CA TYR A 105 1.60 5.30 7.34
C TYR A 105 1.25 3.93 6.77
N LEU A 106 0.12 3.35 7.17
CA LEU A 106 -0.41 2.13 6.56
C LEU A 106 -0.68 2.29 5.06
N ASN A 107 -0.99 3.52 4.61
CA ASN A 107 -1.20 3.83 3.20
C ASN A 107 0.03 3.52 2.33
N ASN A 108 1.25 3.70 2.87
CA ASN A 108 2.49 3.45 2.15
C ASN A 108 2.79 1.95 2.01
N VAL A 109 2.46 1.17 3.04
CA VAL A 109 2.74 -0.28 3.06
C VAL A 109 1.60 -1.14 2.50
N LYS A 110 0.36 -0.61 2.40
CA LYS A 110 -0.81 -1.40 1.94
C LYS A 110 -0.60 -2.03 0.57
N ALA A 111 0.07 -1.33 -0.36
CA ALA A 111 0.22 -1.80 -1.74
C ALA A 111 1.04 -3.09 -1.78
N PHE A 112 2.03 -3.20 -0.89
CA PHE A 112 2.83 -4.40 -0.70
C PHE A 112 1.98 -5.55 -0.14
N TYR A 113 1.23 -5.32 0.95
CA TYR A 113 0.39 -6.35 1.56
C TYR A 113 -0.72 -6.86 0.62
N ILE A 114 -1.40 -5.95 -0.08
CA ILE A 114 -2.43 -6.31 -1.08
C ILE A 114 -1.80 -7.13 -2.20
N SER A 115 -0.61 -6.75 -2.67
CA SER A 115 0.09 -7.48 -3.73
C SER A 115 0.52 -8.89 -3.29
N ILE A 116 0.95 -9.06 -2.03
CA ILE A 116 1.24 -10.38 -1.44
C ILE A 116 -0.01 -11.25 -1.35
N LEU A 117 -1.14 -10.67 -0.93
CA LEU A 117 -2.38 -11.40 -0.69
C LEU A 117 -3.02 -11.84 -2.02
N THR A 118 -3.12 -10.90 -2.97
CA THR A 118 -3.90 -11.08 -4.20
C THR A 118 -3.09 -11.69 -5.36
N SER A 119 -1.80 -11.36 -5.51
CA SER A 119 -1.01 -11.82 -6.66
C SER A 119 -0.19 -13.07 -6.33
N ARG A 120 -0.57 -14.19 -6.97
CA ARG A 120 0.20 -15.45 -6.87
C ARG A 120 1.60 -15.32 -7.46
N VAL A 121 1.75 -14.52 -8.52
CA VAL A 121 3.04 -14.28 -9.18
C VAL A 121 3.96 -13.49 -8.26
N PHE A 122 3.45 -12.41 -7.67
CA PHE A 122 4.22 -11.59 -6.74
C PHE A 122 4.69 -12.42 -5.54
N ARG A 123 3.81 -13.23 -4.95
CA ARG A 123 4.16 -14.11 -3.83
C ARG A 123 5.27 -15.12 -4.19
N LYS A 124 5.20 -15.75 -5.35
CA LYS A 124 6.25 -16.68 -5.81
C LYS A 124 7.59 -15.97 -6.03
N ALA A 125 7.57 -14.81 -6.68
CA ALA A 125 8.76 -14.00 -6.91
C ALA A 125 9.39 -13.52 -5.60
N PHE A 126 8.56 -13.07 -4.66
CA PHE A 126 8.99 -12.60 -3.35
C PHE A 126 9.64 -13.72 -2.52
N ILE A 127 8.97 -14.88 -2.40
CA ILE A 127 9.52 -16.04 -1.67
C ILE A 127 10.83 -16.52 -2.32
N GLY A 128 10.88 -16.57 -3.66
CA GLY A 128 12.10 -16.94 -4.39
C GLY A 128 13.24 -15.96 -4.14
N GLY A 129 12.97 -14.65 -4.20
CA GLY A 129 13.95 -13.60 -3.91
C GLY A 129 14.48 -13.66 -2.48
N MET A 130 13.58 -13.78 -1.50
CA MET A 130 13.94 -13.92 -0.08
C MET A 130 14.77 -15.17 0.19
N SER A 131 14.38 -16.32 -0.38
CA SER A 131 15.15 -17.56 -0.25
C SER A 131 16.56 -17.43 -0.83
N ASN A 132 16.71 -16.73 -1.94
CA ASN A 132 18.01 -16.49 -2.57
C ASN A 132 18.88 -15.53 -1.75
N LEU A 133 18.30 -14.46 -1.20
CA LEU A 133 19.01 -13.55 -0.30
C LEU A 133 19.45 -14.27 0.97
N PHE A 134 18.56 -15.06 1.58
CA PHE A 134 18.88 -15.84 2.77
C PHE A 134 20.00 -16.86 2.52
N ARG A 135 19.95 -17.57 1.38
CA ARG A 135 21.03 -18.47 0.96
C ARG A 135 22.35 -17.73 0.74
N ARG A 136 22.33 -16.52 0.17
CA ARG A 136 23.53 -15.70 -0.01
C ARG A 136 24.11 -15.23 1.32
N TYR A 137 23.26 -14.81 2.24
CA TYR A 137 23.66 -14.42 3.59
C TYR A 137 24.35 -15.58 4.34
N ILE A 138 23.76 -16.77 4.33
CA ILE A 138 24.36 -17.98 4.94
C ILE A 138 25.70 -18.32 4.28
N ARG A 139 25.79 -18.29 2.94
CA ARG A 139 27.07 -18.53 2.24
C ARG A 139 28.14 -17.49 2.59
N GLN A 140 27.77 -16.23 2.73
CA GLN A 140 28.70 -15.18 3.13
C GLN A 140 29.21 -15.39 4.56
N GLN A 141 28.34 -15.75 5.51
CA GLN A 141 28.77 -16.10 6.86
C GLN A 141 29.74 -17.30 6.88
N MET A 142 29.44 -18.37 6.13
CA MET A 142 30.31 -19.55 6.06
C MET A 142 31.67 -19.27 5.40
N ASN A 143 31.73 -18.36 4.41
CA ASN A 143 33.00 -17.96 3.82
C ASN A 143 33.84 -17.09 4.77
N VAL A 144 33.23 -16.24 5.58
CA VAL A 144 33.95 -15.42 6.57
C VAL A 144 34.50 -16.28 7.71
N SER A 145 33.78 -17.32 8.16
CA SER A 145 34.29 -18.25 9.17
C SER A 145 35.42 -19.16 8.67
N MET A 146 35.44 -19.52 7.37
CA MET A 146 36.53 -20.30 6.78
C MET A 146 37.80 -19.51 6.47
N ILE A 147 37.74 -18.17 6.40
CA ILE A 147 38.93 -17.32 6.17
C ILE A 147 39.67 -17.00 7.48
N ASN A 148 39.04 -17.22 8.64
CA ASN A 148 39.61 -16.88 9.96
C ASN A 148 39.91 -18.07 10.92
N PRO A 149 40.32 -19.28 10.48
CA PRO A 149 40.69 -20.35 11.41
C PRO A 149 42.06 -20.16 12.10
N PHE A 150 42.86 -19.15 11.72
CA PHE A 150 44.26 -19.01 12.16
C PHE A 150 44.54 -17.89 13.18
N THR A 151 43.54 -17.16 13.65
CA THR A 151 43.73 -16.09 14.66
C THR A 151 43.43 -16.52 16.09
N GLN A 152 43.03 -17.77 16.33
CA GLN A 152 42.63 -18.25 17.67
C GLN A 152 43.61 -19.21 18.36
N THR A 153 44.80 -19.45 17.79
CA THR A 153 45.85 -20.33 18.37
C THR A 153 47.17 -19.58 18.63
N ARG A 154 47.09 -18.38 19.21
CA ARG A 154 48.22 -17.76 19.91
C ARG A 154 47.73 -17.18 21.23
N ASN A 155 47.72 -18.01 22.26
CA ASN A 155 47.94 -17.66 23.66
C ASN A 155 48.49 -18.90 24.36
#